data_AF-A0A4P2UPZ0-F1
#
_entry.id   AF-A0A4P2UPZ0-F1
#
_cell.length_a   1.000
_cell.length_b   1.000
_cell.length_c   1.000
_cell.angle_alpha   90.00
_cell.angle_beta   90.00
_cell.angle_gamma   90.00
#
_symmetry.space_group_name_H-M   'P 1'
#
loop_
_entity.id
_entity.type
_entity.pdbx_description
1 polymer ?
#
loop_
_entity_poly.entity_id
_entity_poly.type
_entity_poly.pdbx_seq_one_letter_code
_entity_poly.pdbx_strand_id
1 'polypeptide(L)'
;FIFFGFVVKFGLFPFMLWVYRVFSVGSWVFIFFLSVVMKFPVLFFCFLYQVSGVYLGFVDCGLTIFVCSCLVWFFSLSWNYIWCHISLSSVATLVVACFYSGINICFFIYWYYFF
;
A
#
# COMPACT_ATOMS: atom_id res chain seq x y z
N PHE A 1 -18.42 0.28 0.28
CA PHE A 1 -18.06 -0.47 1.50
C PHE A 1 -16.76 -1.25 1.32
N ILE A 2 -16.66 -2.13 0.32
CA ILE A 2 -15.47 -2.96 0.08
C ILE A 2 -14.20 -2.10 -0.16
N PHE A 3 -14.28 -1.03 -0.95
CA PHE A 3 -13.18 -0.05 -1.14
C PHE A 3 -12.58 0.42 0.17
N PHE A 4 -13.46 0.93 1.03
CA PHE A 4 -13.10 1.63 2.24
C PHE A 4 -12.48 0.66 3.25
N GLY A 5 -12.98 -0.57 3.31
CA GLY A 5 -12.34 -1.64 4.08
C GLY A 5 -10.90 -1.93 3.63
N PHE A 6 -10.61 -1.85 2.32
CA PHE A 6 -9.25 -2.00 1.81
C PHE A 6 -8.37 -0.79 2.07
N VAL A 7 -8.88 0.44 1.89
CA VAL A 7 -8.15 1.67 2.24
C VAL A 7 -7.73 1.64 3.72
N VAL A 8 -8.63 1.21 4.60
CA VAL A 8 -8.37 1.02 6.04
C VAL A 8 -7.49 -0.19 6.33
N LYS A 9 -7.40 -1.21 5.46
CA LYS A 9 -6.52 -2.38 5.68
C LYS A 9 -5.10 -2.17 5.16
N PHE A 10 -4.94 -1.39 4.09
CA PHE A 10 -3.64 -1.04 3.52
C PHE A 10 -3.03 0.23 4.10
N GLY A 11 -3.83 1.04 4.78
CA GLY A 11 -3.35 2.25 5.44
C GLY A 11 -3.12 3.36 4.45
N LEU A 12 -3.90 3.37 3.37
CA LEU A 12 -3.90 4.49 2.45
C LEU A 12 -4.51 5.71 3.15
N PHE A 13 -4.21 6.89 2.63
CA PHE A 13 -4.70 8.15 3.18
C PHE A 13 -6.24 8.11 3.25
N PRO A 14 -6.87 8.51 4.38
CA PRO A 14 -6.31 9.16 5.57
C PRO A 14 -5.84 8.22 6.70
N PHE A 15 -5.94 6.90 6.54
CA PHE A 15 -5.75 5.92 7.62
C PHE A 15 -4.30 5.46 7.84
N MET A 16 -3.30 6.21 7.36
CA MET A 16 -1.89 5.83 7.49
C MET A 16 -1.38 5.74 8.93
N LEU A 17 -2.01 6.45 9.87
CA LEU A 17 -1.49 6.66 11.22
C LEU A 17 -1.31 5.37 12.03
N TRP A 18 -2.16 4.35 11.83
CA TRP A 18 -1.97 3.09 12.55
C TRP A 18 -0.71 2.36 12.07
N VAL A 19 -0.40 2.42 10.76
CA VAL A 19 0.78 1.78 10.18
C VAL A 19 2.04 2.38 10.81
N TYR A 20 2.09 3.71 10.95
CA TYR A 20 3.19 4.39 11.64
C TYR A 20 3.33 3.96 13.11
N ARG A 21 2.21 3.79 13.84
CA ARG A 21 2.25 3.33 15.23
C ARG A 21 2.75 1.89 15.37
N VAL A 22 2.37 1.01 14.43
CA VAL A 22 2.80 -0.39 14.45
C VAL A 22 4.28 -0.50 14.09
N PHE A 23 4.75 0.27 13.10
CA PHE A 23 6.16 0.27 12.68
C PHE A 23 7.09 0.92 13.73
N SER A 24 6.61 1.86 14.53
CA SER A 24 7.46 2.49 15.55
C SER A 24 7.78 1.58 16.74
N VAL A 25 6.85 0.70 17.11
CA VAL A 25 6.99 -0.21 18.27
C VAL A 25 7.46 -1.61 17.86
N GLY A 26 7.23 -2.01 16.61
CA GLY A 26 7.52 -3.35 16.12
C GLY A 26 9.02 -3.68 16.04
N SER A 27 9.34 -4.97 16.20
CA SER A 27 10.67 -5.48 15.86
C SER A 27 10.90 -5.48 14.35
N TRP A 28 12.15 -5.39 13.91
CA TRP A 28 12.49 -5.30 12.49
C TRP A 28 11.98 -6.50 11.67
N VAL A 29 12.08 -7.71 12.23
CA VAL A 29 11.56 -8.94 11.59
C VAL A 29 10.04 -8.88 11.42
N PHE A 30 9.32 -8.41 12.44
CA PHE A 30 7.87 -8.25 12.36
C PHE A 30 7.47 -7.22 11.30
N ILE A 31 8.18 -6.09 11.25
CA ILE A 31 7.98 -5.04 10.24
C ILE A 31 8.18 -5.60 8.83
N PHE A 32 9.22 -6.39 8.63
CA PHE A 32 9.51 -7.03 7.35
C PHE A 32 8.35 -7.95 6.90
N PHE A 33 7.93 -8.89 7.76
CA PHE A 33 6.80 -9.78 7.45
C PHE A 33 5.52 -9.01 7.17
N LEU A 34 5.21 -8.00 7.97
CA LEU A 34 4.01 -7.20 7.77
C LEU A 34 4.03 -6.46 6.43
N SER A 35 5.19 -5.89 6.04
CA SER A 35 5.33 -5.21 4.76
C SER A 35 5.15 -6.11 3.53
N VAL A 36 5.42 -7.41 3.67
CA VAL A 36 5.27 -8.42 2.61
C VAL A 36 3.84 -8.96 2.59
N VAL A 37 3.32 -9.37 3.74
CA VAL A 37 1.97 -9.96 3.87
C VAL A 37 0.88 -8.97 3.45
N MET A 38 1.06 -7.68 3.71
CA MET A 38 0.09 -6.65 3.33
C MET A 38 -0.03 -6.44 1.81
N LYS A 39 0.93 -6.92 1.00
CA LYS A 39 0.87 -6.79 -0.47
C LYS A 39 0.05 -7.89 -1.14
N PHE A 40 0.01 -9.09 -0.55
CA PHE A 40 -0.72 -10.25 -1.11
C PHE A 40 -2.23 -10.01 -1.32
N PRO A 41 -2.96 -9.38 -0.38
CA PRO A 41 -4.38 -9.11 -0.57
C PRO A 41 -4.65 -8.21 -1.78
N VAL A 42 -3.80 -7.21 -2.06
CA VAL A 42 -4.01 -6.28 -3.19
C VAL A 42 -4.11 -7.06 -4.51
N LEU A 43 -3.26 -8.07 -4.68
CA LEU A 43 -3.18 -8.87 -5.90
C LEU A 43 -4.41 -9.76 -6.08
N PHE A 44 -4.90 -10.37 -4.99
CA PHE A 44 -6.07 -11.26 -5.02
C PHE A 44 -7.37 -10.48 -5.24
N PHE A 45 -7.48 -9.30 -4.64
CA PHE A 45 -8.71 -8.50 -4.68
C PHE A 45 -8.83 -7.60 -5.91
N CYS A 46 -7.75 -7.38 -6.67
CA CYS A 46 -7.82 -6.62 -7.92
C CYS A 46 -8.75 -7.28 -8.97
N PHE A 47 -8.93 -8.60 -8.90
CA PHE A 47 -9.91 -9.33 -9.70
C PHE A 47 -11.37 -8.88 -9.45
N LEU A 48 -11.69 -8.46 -8.22
CA LEU A 48 -13.04 -8.00 -7.86
C LEU A 48 -13.28 -6.52 -8.16
N TYR A 49 -12.21 -5.73 -8.33
CA TYR A 49 -12.28 -4.26 -8.37
C TYR A 49 -12.27 -3.64 -9.77
N GLN A 50 -12.10 -4.44 -10.82
CA GLN A 50 -12.07 -3.94 -12.20
C GLN A 50 -13.38 -3.29 -12.68
N VAL A 51 -14.42 -3.18 -11.84
CA VAL A 51 -15.78 -2.82 -12.29
C VAL A 51 -16.27 -1.45 -11.81
N SER A 52 -15.67 -0.76 -10.82
CA SER A 52 -16.10 0.63 -10.49
C SER A 52 -15.12 1.43 -9.62
N GLY A 53 -15.03 2.75 -9.87
CA GLY A 53 -14.39 3.71 -8.96
C GLY A 53 -12.92 4.05 -9.20
N VAL A 54 -12.40 3.86 -10.43
CA VAL A 54 -10.98 4.07 -10.79
C VAL A 54 -10.45 5.45 -10.38
N TYR A 55 -11.26 6.51 -10.55
CA TYR A 55 -10.86 7.88 -10.23
C TYR A 55 -10.57 8.08 -8.74
N LEU A 56 -11.39 7.49 -7.85
CA LEU A 56 -11.22 7.62 -6.40
C LEU A 56 -9.93 6.93 -5.94
N GLY A 57 -9.64 5.72 -6.44
CA GLY A 57 -8.39 5.02 -6.15
C GLY A 57 -7.15 5.80 -6.59
N PHE A 58 -7.22 6.47 -7.74
CA PHE A 58 -6.13 7.30 -8.26
C PHE A 58 -5.86 8.52 -7.37
N VAL A 59 -6.92 9.22 -6.94
CA VAL A 59 -6.82 10.37 -6.04
C VAL A 59 -6.25 9.94 -4.69
N ASP A 60 -6.78 8.87 -4.09
CA ASP A 60 -6.31 8.38 -2.79
C ASP A 60 -4.83 7.97 -2.85
N CYS A 61 -4.44 7.20 -3.86
CA CYS A 61 -3.04 6.79 -4.05
C CYS A 61 -2.12 7.99 -4.34
N GLY A 62 -2.57 8.97 -5.13
CA GLY A 62 -1.81 10.20 -5.37
C GLY A 62 -1.57 10.98 -4.08
N LEU A 63 -2.61 11.17 -3.26
CA LEU A 63 -2.50 11.79 -1.95
C LEU A 63 -1.57 11.00 -1.02
N THR A 64 -1.61 9.67 -1.07
CA THR A 64 -0.72 8.86 -0.23
C THR A 64 0.76 9.08 -0.53
N ILE A 65 1.12 9.14 -1.81
CA ILE A 65 2.49 9.33 -2.25
C ILE A 65 2.95 10.75 -1.91
N PHE A 66 2.09 11.75 -2.12
CA PHE A 66 2.37 13.14 -1.77
C PHE A 66 2.59 13.32 -0.26
N VAL A 67 1.73 12.72 0.57
CA VAL A 67 1.90 12.78 2.03
C VAL A 67 3.17 12.04 2.46
N CYS A 68 3.46 10.86 1.88
CA CYS A 68 4.70 10.15 2.17
C CYS A 68 5.93 10.95 1.76
N SER A 69 5.92 11.63 0.62
CA SER A 69 7.06 12.46 0.19
C SER A 69 7.27 13.63 1.13
N CYS A 70 6.21 14.34 1.55
CA CYS A 70 6.31 15.39 2.56
C CYS A 70 6.86 14.85 3.90
N LEU A 71 6.33 13.72 4.38
CA LEU A 71 6.74 13.15 5.67
C LEU A 71 8.19 12.67 5.68
N VAL A 72 8.75 12.21 4.56
CA VAL A 72 10.17 11.81 4.48
C VAL A 72 11.11 12.98 4.84
N TRP A 73 10.78 14.20 4.41
CA TRP A 73 11.58 15.39 4.71
C TRP A 73 11.48 15.84 6.17
N PHE A 74 10.30 15.69 6.80
CA PHE A 74 10.07 16.19 8.17
C PHE A 74 10.26 15.13 9.27
N PHE A 75 10.04 13.84 8.98
CA PHE A 75 9.86 12.77 9.99
C PHE A 75 10.70 11.50 9.71
N SER A 76 11.97 11.67 9.31
CA SER A 76 12.92 10.56 9.12
C SER A 76 13.78 10.26 10.38
N LEU A 77 13.14 10.18 11.56
CA LEU A 77 13.82 10.04 12.86
C LEU A 77 14.49 8.67 13.09
N SER A 78 14.00 7.59 12.46
CA SER A 78 14.56 6.24 12.60
C SER A 78 14.37 5.40 11.35
N TRP A 79 15.15 4.33 11.22
CA TRP A 79 15.06 3.39 10.09
C TRP A 79 13.66 2.79 9.91
N ASN A 80 12.94 2.55 11.00
CA ASN A 80 11.58 2.02 10.95
C ASN A 80 10.59 2.98 10.27
N TYR A 81 10.73 4.29 10.51
CA TYR A 81 9.90 5.31 9.86
C TYR A 81 10.19 5.39 8.36
N ILE A 82 11.48 5.36 7.99
CA ILE A 82 11.90 5.35 6.58
C ILE A 82 11.33 4.11 5.86
N TRP A 83 11.42 2.93 6.50
CA TRP A 83 10.84 1.69 5.96
C TRP A 83 9.32 1.76 5.82
N CYS A 84 8.64 2.43 6.76
CA CYS A 84 7.20 2.68 6.69
C CYS A 84 6.85 3.48 5.44
N HIS A 85 7.52 4.62 5.19
CA HIS A 85 7.30 5.45 4.00
C HIS A 85 7.52 4.67 2.70
N ILE A 86 8.58 3.87 2.64
CA ILE A 86 8.89 3.02 1.47
C ILE A 86 7.78 1.96 1.28
N SER A 87 7.35 1.31 2.35
CA SER A 87 6.32 0.28 2.28
C SER A 87 4.97 0.85 1.82
N LEU A 88 4.52 1.97 2.38
CA LEU A 88 3.25 2.62 2.06
C LEU A 88 3.23 3.11 0.61
N SER A 89 4.28 3.80 0.17
CA SER A 89 4.39 4.28 -1.21
C SER A 89 4.41 3.12 -2.22
N SER A 90 5.08 2.01 -1.90
CA SER A 90 5.10 0.82 -2.77
C SER A 90 3.73 0.12 -2.87
N VAL A 91 2.92 0.15 -1.81
CA VAL A 91 1.56 -0.41 -1.84
C VAL A 91 0.65 0.47 -2.69
N ALA A 92 0.75 1.80 -2.55
CA ALA A 92 -0.03 2.74 -3.35
C ALA A 92 0.26 2.61 -4.86
N THR A 93 1.53 2.48 -5.26
CA THR A 93 1.88 2.28 -6.68
C THR A 93 1.43 0.91 -7.20
N LEU A 94 1.52 -0.14 -6.38
CA LEU A 94 1.03 -1.47 -6.75
C LEU A 94 -0.49 -1.47 -6.94
N VAL A 95 -1.23 -0.79 -6.06
CA VAL A 95 -2.69 -0.58 -6.21
C VAL A 95 -2.97 0.10 -7.55
N VAL A 96 -2.36 1.25 -7.85
CA VAL A 96 -2.58 1.94 -9.13
C VAL A 96 -2.25 1.07 -10.34
N ALA A 97 -1.13 0.34 -10.31
CA ALA A 97 -0.73 -0.54 -11.39
C ALA A 97 -1.75 -1.66 -11.63
N CYS A 98 -2.23 -2.29 -10.57
CA CYS A 98 -3.22 -3.37 -10.69
C CYS A 98 -4.57 -2.85 -11.19
N PHE A 99 -4.99 -1.65 -10.75
CA PHE A 99 -6.25 -1.04 -11.17
C PHE A 99 -6.29 -0.58 -12.64
N TYR A 100 -5.16 -0.12 -13.17
CA TYR A 100 -5.07 0.33 -14.57
C TYR A 100 -4.73 -0.80 -15.54
N SER A 101 -4.03 -1.84 -15.07
CA SER A 101 -3.58 -2.93 -15.92
C SER A 101 -4.68 -3.98 -16.19
N GLY A 102 -4.53 -4.70 -17.29
CA GLY A 102 -5.39 -5.85 -17.61
C GLY A 102 -5.08 -7.07 -16.74
N ILE A 103 -6.04 -7.99 -16.64
CA ILE A 103 -5.98 -9.22 -15.84
C ILE A 103 -4.70 -10.03 -16.06
N ASN A 104 -4.22 -10.12 -17.31
CA ASN A 104 -3.00 -10.86 -17.65
C ASN A 104 -1.75 -10.29 -16.97
N ILE A 105 -1.66 -8.97 -16.86
CA ILE A 105 -0.54 -8.28 -16.24
C ILE A 105 -0.61 -8.45 -14.72
N CYS A 106 -1.80 -8.39 -14.12
CA CYS A 106 -2.01 -8.68 -12.70
C CYS A 106 -1.59 -10.11 -12.33
N PHE A 107 -1.92 -11.12 -13.14
CA PHE A 107 -1.47 -12.49 -12.90
C PHE A 107 0.05 -12.65 -13.00
N PHE A 108 0.69 -11.95 -13.95
CA PHE A 108 2.15 -11.94 -14.05
C PHE A 108 2.80 -11.33 -12.81
N ILE A 109 2.29 -10.18 -12.35
CA ILE A 109 2.76 -9.53 -11.12
C ILE A 109 2.55 -10.45 -9.91
N TYR A 110 1.40 -11.14 -9.83
CA TYR A 110 1.13 -12.09 -8.75
C TYR A 110 2.17 -13.22 -8.69
N TRP A 111 2.49 -13.83 -9.83
CA TRP A 111 3.49 -14.88 -9.89
C TRP A 111 4.88 -14.38 -9.46
N TYR A 112 5.24 -13.16 -9.86
CA TYR A 112 6.49 -12.51 -9.47
C TYR A 112 6.58 -12.23 -7.96
N TYR A 113 5.48 -11.95 -7.28
CA TYR A 113 5.48 -11.76 -5.82
C TYR A 113 5.41 -13.05 -5.02
N PHE A 114 5.02 -14.17 -5.64
CA PHE A 114 4.92 -15.47 -4.98
C PHE A 114 6.25 -16.24 -4.97
N PHE A 115 7.07 -16.06 -6.00
CA PHE A 115 8.41 -16.65 -6.15
C PHE A 115 9.50 -15.71 -5.66
#